data_AF-A0A3D2G2P3-F1
#
_entry.id   AF-A0A3D2G2P3-F1
#
_cell.length_a   1.000
_cell.length_b   1.000
_cell.length_c   1.000
_cell.angle_alpha   90.00
_cell.angle_beta   90.00
_cell.angle_gamma   90.00
#
_symmetry.space_group_name_H-M   'P 1'
#
loop_
_entity.id
_entity.type
_entity.pdbx_description
1 polymer ?
#
loop_
_entity_poly.entity_id
_entity_poly.type
_entity_poly.pdbx_seq_one_letter_code
_entity_poly.pdbx_strand_id
1 'polypeptide(L)'
;LGGIAKGYAAGRVRTILREAGVTSAIISLGGNVAAVGKKPDGSAWTVGLQDPDRPEAYFGTVSIEDACVVTSGAYQRYFEENGVCYHHILDPHTGCPAESGVKSVSVVAQDDTLADALSTALFVMGLDAGAELWNSSGLSFEAVFVTDDNTVWITPGLAGRYRSDRPYQILE
;
A
#
# COMPACT_ATOMS: atom_id res chain seq x y z
N LEU A 1 3.25 -9.93 14.85
CA LEU A 1 2.47 -8.75 14.38
C LEU A 1 3.16 -8.03 13.20
N GLY A 2 3.82 -8.76 12.29
CA GLY A 2 4.66 -8.14 11.23
C GLY A 2 3.87 -7.31 10.20
N GLY A 3 2.66 -7.74 9.86
CA GLY A 3 1.77 -7.07 8.88
C GLY A 3 0.79 -6.05 9.48
N ILE A 4 1.07 -5.51 10.68
CA ILE A 4 0.20 -4.49 11.31
C ILE A 4 0.94 -3.52 12.24
N ALA A 5 2.06 -3.94 12.82
CA ALA A 5 2.76 -3.17 13.84
C ALA A 5 3.34 -1.84 13.31
N LYS A 6 3.75 -1.78 12.04
CA LYS A 6 4.34 -0.58 11.45
C LYS A 6 3.28 0.50 11.22
N GLY A 7 2.11 0.09 10.73
CA GLY A 7 0.94 0.95 10.63
C GLY A 7 0.55 1.55 11.99
N TYR A 8 0.40 0.70 13.00
CA TYR A 8 0.12 1.18 14.37
C TYR A 8 1.16 2.18 14.87
N ALA A 9 2.45 1.87 14.73
CA ALA A 9 3.52 2.76 15.15
C ALA A 9 3.50 4.10 14.39
N ALA A 10 3.29 4.09 13.08
CA ALA A 10 3.16 5.30 12.26
C ALA A 10 1.99 6.16 12.73
N GLY A 11 0.83 5.56 12.97
CA GLY A 11 -0.34 6.26 13.51
C GLY A 11 -0.08 6.88 14.88
N ARG A 12 0.61 6.17 15.78
CA ARG A 12 1.00 6.73 17.09
C ARG A 12 1.96 7.92 16.96
N VAL A 13 2.95 7.84 16.08
CA VAL A 13 3.85 8.97 15.80
C VAL A 13 3.05 10.15 15.25
N ARG A 14 2.11 9.90 14.33
CA ARG A 14 1.25 10.93 13.74
C ARG A 14 0.40 11.64 14.80
N THR A 15 -0.17 10.90 15.75
CA THR A 15 -0.89 11.45 16.90
C THR A 15 0.01 12.34 17.76
N ILE A 16 1.21 11.86 18.13
CA ILE A 16 2.15 12.62 18.96
C ILE A 16 2.55 13.94 18.28
N LEU A 17 2.83 13.92 16.98
CA LEU A 17 3.17 15.12 16.22
C LEU A 17 2.01 16.14 16.22
N ARG A 18 0.78 15.67 16.02
CA ARG A 18 -0.42 16.52 16.06
C ARG A 18 -0.64 17.15 17.44
N GLU A 19 -0.50 16.36 18.50
CA GLU A 19 -0.61 16.84 19.89
C GLU A 19 0.49 17.87 20.22
N ALA A 20 1.65 17.76 19.59
CA ALA A 20 2.73 18.75 19.68
C ALA A 20 2.52 19.99 18.77
N GLY A 21 1.39 20.11 18.08
CA GLY A 21 1.06 21.25 17.21
C GLY A 21 1.69 21.20 15.82
N VAL A 22 2.27 20.07 15.41
CA VAL A 22 2.82 19.91 14.06
C VAL A 22 1.68 19.78 13.05
N THR A 23 1.70 20.63 12.03
CA THR A 23 0.66 20.68 10.97
C THR A 23 1.14 20.14 9.62
N SER A 24 2.44 19.89 9.47
CA SER A 24 3.07 19.41 8.23
C SER A 24 4.24 18.49 8.56
N ALA A 25 4.12 17.21 8.21
CA ALA A 25 5.18 16.22 8.40
C ALA A 25 5.00 15.00 7.49
N ILE A 26 6.09 14.27 7.25
CA ILE A 26 6.08 12.95 6.64
C ILE A 26 6.80 11.97 7.56
N ILE A 27 6.20 10.80 7.77
CA ILE A 27 6.70 9.70 8.58
C ILE A 27 6.94 8.54 7.62
N SER A 28 8.07 7.86 7.75
CA SER A 28 8.38 6.66 6.95
C SER A 28 8.96 5.58 7.84
N LEU A 29 8.27 4.43 7.92
CA LEU A 29 8.68 3.27 8.70
C LEU A 29 8.78 2.05 7.78
N GLY A 30 9.94 1.87 7.15
CA GLY A 30 10.22 0.70 6.31
C GLY A 30 9.27 0.55 5.12
N GLY A 31 8.92 1.65 4.46
CA GLY A 31 7.99 1.68 3.31
C GLY A 31 6.55 2.06 3.67
N ASN A 32 6.17 2.01 4.95
CA ASN A 32 4.89 2.57 5.41
C ASN A 32 5.05 4.09 5.54
N VAL A 33 4.38 4.85 4.68
CA VAL A 33 4.47 6.31 4.65
C VAL A 33 3.19 6.91 5.23
N ALA A 34 3.31 7.87 6.13
CA ALA A 34 2.18 8.62 6.67
C ALA A 34 2.46 10.12 6.63
N ALA A 35 1.45 10.91 6.25
CA ALA A 35 1.53 12.36 6.20
C ALA A 35 0.69 12.99 7.32
N VAL A 36 1.21 14.07 7.90
CA VAL A 36 0.42 15.03 8.68
C VAL A 36 0.12 16.21 7.78
N GLY A 37 -1.17 16.50 7.57
CA GLY A 37 -1.61 17.67 6.81
C GLY A 37 -1.07 17.70 5.37
N LYS A 38 -0.76 18.91 4.91
CA LYS A 38 -0.18 19.18 3.58
C LYS A 38 1.29 19.56 3.69
N LYS A 39 1.98 19.75 2.57
CA LYS A 39 3.30 20.39 2.56
C LYS A 39 3.22 21.85 3.04
N PRO A 40 4.34 22.47 3.48
CA PRO A 40 4.34 23.86 3.93
C PRO A 40 3.86 24.88 2.88
N ASP A 41 3.96 24.54 1.59
CA ASP A 41 3.45 25.36 0.47
C ASP A 41 1.95 25.17 0.18
N GLY A 42 1.27 24.32 0.96
CA GLY A 42 -0.16 23.99 0.80
C GLY A 42 -0.45 22.91 -0.25
N SER A 43 0.57 22.36 -0.93
CA SER A 43 0.39 21.28 -1.90
C SER A 43 0.33 19.90 -1.22
N ALA A 44 -0.27 18.92 -1.92
CA ALA A 44 -0.34 17.54 -1.43
C ALA A 44 1.06 16.89 -1.37
N TRP A 45 1.22 15.94 -0.47
CA TRP A 45 2.38 15.06 -0.44
C TRP A 45 2.35 14.10 -1.63
N THR A 46 3.52 13.80 -2.19
CA THR A 46 3.66 12.85 -3.30
C THR A 46 4.43 11.65 -2.78
N VAL A 47 3.79 10.48 -2.77
CA VAL A 47 4.40 9.23 -2.32
C VAL A 47 4.67 8.34 -3.52
N GLY A 48 5.91 7.87 -3.66
CA GLY A 48 6.30 6.94 -4.72
C GLY A 48 5.88 5.50 -4.41
N LEU A 49 5.40 4.79 -5.44
CA LEU A 49 5.11 3.36 -5.39
C LEU A 49 6.25 2.62 -6.07
N GLN A 50 6.96 1.79 -5.28
CA GLN A 50 8.15 1.07 -5.73
C GLN A 50 7.80 0.03 -6.80
N ASP A 51 8.61 -0.05 -7.85
CA ASP A 51 8.43 -1.04 -8.93
C ASP A 51 8.77 -2.45 -8.41
N PRO A 52 7.82 -3.40 -8.41
CA PRO A 52 8.06 -4.74 -7.89
C PRO A 52 9.12 -5.52 -8.67
N ASP A 53 9.32 -5.19 -9.95
CA ASP A 53 10.32 -5.84 -10.82
C ASP A 53 11.67 -5.10 -10.81
N ARG A 54 11.70 -3.85 -10.31
CA ARG A 54 12.90 -2.98 -10.27
C ARG A 54 12.95 -2.21 -8.95
N PRO A 55 13.47 -2.80 -7.87
CA PRO A 55 13.42 -2.21 -6.53
C PRO A 55 14.05 -0.82 -6.40
N GLU A 56 14.97 -0.44 -7.29
CA GLU A 56 15.58 0.89 -7.37
C GLU A 56 14.71 1.96 -8.05
N ALA A 57 13.59 1.56 -8.65
CA ALA A 57 12.70 2.42 -9.41
C ALA A 57 11.31 2.54 -8.77
N TYR A 58 10.59 3.59 -9.18
CA TYR A 58 9.17 3.77 -8.88
C TYR A 58 8.36 3.61 -10.17
N PHE A 59 7.25 2.87 -10.13
CA PHE A 59 6.37 2.74 -11.29
C PHE A 59 5.28 3.82 -11.30
N GLY A 60 4.97 4.43 -10.16
CA GLY A 60 3.92 5.41 -10.03
C GLY A 60 4.05 6.23 -8.76
N THR A 61 3.14 7.19 -8.59
CA THR A 61 3.04 8.02 -7.39
C THR A 61 1.57 8.22 -7.02
N VAL A 62 1.31 8.44 -5.74
CA VAL A 62 0.01 8.85 -5.24
C VAL A 62 0.13 10.17 -4.47
N SER A 63 -0.75 11.11 -4.78
CA SER A 63 -0.91 12.34 -4.01
C SER A 63 -1.80 12.12 -2.78
N ILE A 64 -1.30 12.48 -1.61
CA ILE A 64 -2.01 12.35 -0.33
C ILE A 64 -1.97 13.65 0.48
N GLU A 65 -3.03 13.87 1.25
CA GLU A 65 -3.13 14.91 2.26
C GLU A 65 -3.64 14.24 3.52
N ASP A 66 -2.91 14.39 4.62
CA ASP A 66 -3.30 13.84 5.92
C ASP A 66 -3.76 12.37 5.91
N ALA A 67 -2.99 11.53 5.22
CA ALA A 67 -3.29 10.12 5.02
C ALA A 67 -2.01 9.31 5.02
N CYS A 68 -2.13 8.00 4.88
CA CYS A 68 -1.00 7.09 4.76
C CYS A 68 -1.06 6.31 3.44
N VAL A 69 0.10 5.77 3.04
CA VAL A 69 0.27 4.83 1.94
C VAL A 69 1.13 3.68 2.47
N VAL A 70 0.59 2.47 2.44
CA VAL A 70 1.28 1.27 2.92
C VAL A 70 1.30 0.21 1.84
N THR A 71 2.47 -0.37 1.59
CA THR A 71 2.66 -1.33 0.50
C THR A 71 3.07 -2.70 1.02
N SER A 72 2.38 -3.74 0.56
CA SER A 72 2.79 -5.14 0.70
C SER A 72 3.17 -5.70 -0.66
N GLY A 73 4.26 -6.47 -0.72
CA GLY A 73 4.74 -7.08 -1.96
C GLY A 73 5.69 -8.25 -1.73
N ALA A 74 5.68 -9.22 -2.64
CA ALA A 74 6.48 -10.44 -2.54
C ALA A 74 8.00 -10.18 -2.60
N TYR A 75 8.41 -9.12 -3.31
CA TYR A 75 9.79 -8.80 -3.63
C TYR A 75 10.61 -8.23 -2.45
N GLN A 76 9.98 -7.88 -1.33
CA GLN A 76 10.71 -7.26 -0.20
C GLN A 76 11.54 -8.26 0.59
N ARG A 77 11.03 -9.49 0.79
CA ARG A 77 11.69 -10.54 1.57
C ARG A 77 11.25 -11.90 1.03
N TYR A 78 12.21 -12.60 0.46
CA TYR A 78 12.03 -13.93 -0.10
C TYR A 78 13.35 -14.70 -0.07
N PHE A 79 13.27 -16.01 -0.32
CA PHE A 79 14.42 -16.85 -0.67
C PHE A 79 14.04 -17.72 -1.87
N GLU A 80 15.05 -18.30 -2.52
CA GLU A 80 14.84 -19.22 -3.64
C GLU A 80 15.37 -20.60 -3.28
N GLU A 81 14.59 -21.63 -3.58
CA GLU A 81 14.99 -23.02 -3.44
C GLU A 81 14.50 -23.81 -4.64
N ASN A 82 15.41 -24.52 -5.31
CA ASN A 82 15.12 -25.32 -6.52
C ASN A 82 14.40 -24.53 -7.64
N GLY A 83 14.69 -23.23 -7.78
CA GLY A 83 14.06 -22.36 -8.78
C GLY A 83 12.66 -21.87 -8.42
N VAL A 84 12.19 -22.14 -7.21
CA VAL A 84 10.92 -21.63 -6.68
C VAL A 84 11.21 -20.48 -5.71
N CYS A 85 10.51 -19.36 -5.87
CA CYS A 85 10.62 -18.21 -4.99
C CYS A 85 9.62 -18.32 -3.84
N TYR A 86 10.10 -18.20 -2.61
CA TYR A 86 9.31 -18.27 -1.39
C TYR A 86 9.35 -16.93 -0.65
N HIS A 87 8.26 -16.16 -0.72
CA HIS A 87 8.16 -14.87 -0.03
C HIS A 87 7.51 -14.96 1.35
N HIS A 88 7.74 -13.93 2.16
CA HIS A 88 7.33 -13.87 3.57
C HIS A 88 5.83 -13.66 3.85
N ILE A 89 5.03 -13.35 2.83
CA ILE A 89 3.56 -13.20 2.97
C ILE A 89 2.91 -14.55 2.71
N LEU A 90 2.31 -15.15 3.74
CA LEU A 90 1.74 -16.49 3.68
C LEU A 90 0.22 -16.44 3.53
N ASP A 91 -0.33 -17.34 2.73
CA ASP A 91 -1.76 -17.65 2.73
C ASP A 91 -2.07 -18.55 3.94
N PRO A 92 -2.93 -18.12 4.87
CA PRO A 92 -3.27 -18.91 6.06
C PRO A 92 -4.01 -20.22 5.74
N HIS A 93 -4.62 -20.38 4.57
CA HIS A 93 -5.31 -21.62 4.19
C HIS A 93 -4.34 -22.73 3.79
N THR A 94 -3.23 -22.36 3.16
CA THR A 94 -2.23 -23.31 2.64
C THR A 94 -1.01 -23.41 3.55
N GLY A 95 -0.70 -22.35 4.31
CA GLY A 95 0.56 -22.22 5.05
C GLY A 95 1.76 -21.90 4.15
N CYS A 96 1.55 -21.73 2.85
CA CYS A 96 2.56 -21.42 1.85
C CYS A 96 2.56 -19.92 1.49
N PRO A 97 3.60 -19.42 0.80
CA PRO A 97 3.55 -18.09 0.19
C PRO A 97 2.27 -17.91 -0.64
N ALA A 98 1.62 -16.76 -0.51
CA ALA A 98 0.37 -16.48 -1.21
C ALA A 98 0.58 -16.36 -2.74
N GLU A 99 -0.17 -17.16 -3.50
CA GLU A 99 -0.17 -17.15 -4.97
C GLU A 99 -1.46 -16.49 -5.49
N SER A 100 -1.62 -15.19 -5.24
CA SER A 100 -2.86 -14.44 -5.48
C SER A 100 -2.96 -13.78 -6.86
N GLY A 101 -1.91 -13.90 -7.69
CA GLY A 101 -1.80 -13.18 -8.96
C GLY A 101 -1.38 -11.72 -8.83
N VAL A 102 -0.96 -11.29 -7.63
CA VAL A 102 -0.59 -9.91 -7.31
C VAL A 102 0.85 -9.80 -6.83
N LYS A 103 1.65 -8.94 -7.48
CA LYS A 103 3.04 -8.64 -7.10
C LYS A 103 3.15 -7.61 -5.98
N SER A 104 2.21 -6.66 -5.96
CA SER A 104 2.18 -5.61 -4.94
C SER A 104 0.80 -5.02 -4.76
N VAL A 105 0.48 -4.62 -3.53
CA VAL A 105 -0.70 -3.82 -3.19
C VAL A 105 -0.26 -2.62 -2.36
N SER A 106 -0.61 -1.42 -2.81
CA SER A 106 -0.46 -0.17 -2.05
C SER A 106 -1.83 0.31 -1.58
N VAL A 107 -2.03 0.46 -0.28
CA VAL A 107 -3.29 0.94 0.32
C VAL A 107 -3.14 2.36 0.79
N VAL A 108 -4.11 3.21 0.46
CA VAL A 108 -4.23 4.59 0.91
C VAL A 108 -5.41 4.71 1.85
N ALA A 109 -5.18 5.15 3.08
CA ALA A 109 -6.24 5.36 4.07
C ALA A 109 -5.90 6.48 5.05
N GLN A 110 -6.91 6.96 5.79
CA GLN A 110 -6.66 7.84 6.92
C GLN A 110 -6.11 7.08 8.12
N ASP A 111 -6.52 5.84 8.36
CA ASP A 111 -6.02 4.99 9.45
C ASP A 111 -4.80 4.18 9.01
N ASP A 112 -3.65 4.45 9.63
CA ASP A 112 -2.36 3.80 9.36
C ASP A 112 -2.37 2.30 9.69
N THR A 113 -3.09 1.92 10.74
CA THR A 113 -3.19 0.53 11.19
C THR A 113 -4.05 -0.26 10.22
N LEU A 114 -5.18 0.33 9.80
CA LEU A 114 -6.06 -0.26 8.80
C LEU A 114 -5.32 -0.46 7.47
N ALA A 115 -4.56 0.54 7.01
CA ALA A 115 -3.80 0.43 5.76
C ALA A 115 -2.76 -0.69 5.80
N ASP A 116 -2.02 -0.85 6.91
CA ASP A 116 -1.02 -1.92 7.05
C ASP A 116 -1.67 -3.30 7.02
N ALA A 117 -2.76 -3.48 7.78
CA ALA A 117 -3.54 -4.71 7.79
C ALA A 117 -4.14 -5.04 6.41
N LEU A 118 -4.79 -4.07 5.77
CA LEU A 118 -5.41 -4.26 4.46
C LEU A 118 -4.38 -4.52 3.37
N SER A 119 -3.20 -3.88 3.40
CA SER A 119 -2.17 -4.14 2.38
C SER A 119 -1.77 -5.61 2.34
N THR A 120 -1.65 -6.24 3.52
CA THR A 120 -1.34 -7.68 3.62
C THR A 120 -2.55 -8.53 3.23
N ALA A 121 -3.74 -8.19 3.73
CA ALA A 121 -4.96 -8.95 3.44
C ALA A 121 -5.28 -8.96 1.93
N LEU A 122 -5.27 -7.79 1.29
CA LEU A 122 -5.52 -7.64 -0.14
C LEU A 122 -4.45 -8.32 -0.99
N PHE A 123 -3.19 -8.32 -0.55
CA PHE A 123 -2.13 -9.07 -1.21
C PHE A 123 -2.45 -10.57 -1.21
N VAL A 124 -2.92 -11.13 -0.10
CA VAL A 124 -3.28 -12.55 -0.01
C VAL A 124 -4.57 -12.87 -0.77
N MET A 125 -5.57 -11.97 -0.72
CA MET A 125 -6.86 -12.15 -1.37
C MET A 125 -6.82 -12.06 -2.90
N GLY A 126 -5.88 -11.27 -3.44
CA GLY A 126 -5.81 -10.99 -4.87
C GLY A 126 -6.78 -9.88 -5.31
N LEU A 127 -6.76 -9.58 -6.61
CA LEU A 127 -7.47 -8.43 -7.19
C LEU A 127 -8.99 -8.54 -7.03
N ASP A 128 -9.60 -9.65 -7.47
CA ASP A 128 -11.05 -9.78 -7.55
C ASP A 128 -11.72 -9.74 -6.17
N ALA A 129 -11.23 -10.58 -5.24
CA ALA A 129 -11.73 -10.59 -3.87
C ALA A 129 -11.38 -9.29 -3.12
N GLY A 130 -10.24 -8.68 -3.43
CA GLY A 130 -9.86 -7.37 -2.90
C GLY A 130 -10.79 -6.24 -3.37
N ALA A 131 -11.19 -6.25 -4.64
CA ALA A 131 -12.17 -5.33 -5.21
C ALA A 131 -13.55 -5.52 -4.58
N GLU A 132 -13.99 -6.76 -4.38
CA GLU A 132 -15.24 -7.07 -3.67
C GLU A 132 -15.21 -6.58 -2.22
N LEU A 133 -14.10 -6.77 -1.50
CA LEU A 133 -13.92 -6.24 -0.15
C LEU A 133 -14.00 -4.72 -0.13
N TRP A 134 -13.30 -4.05 -1.05
CA TRP A 134 -13.35 -2.59 -1.17
C TRP A 134 -14.79 -2.10 -1.38
N ASN A 135 -15.53 -2.73 -2.29
CA ASN A 135 -16.89 -2.32 -2.64
C ASN A 135 -17.91 -2.59 -1.51
N SER A 136 -17.79 -3.72 -0.80
CA SER A 136 -18.85 -4.21 0.11
C SER A 136 -18.59 -3.95 1.60
N SER A 137 -17.35 -3.73 2.02
CA SER A 137 -16.99 -3.72 3.45
C SER A 137 -17.40 -2.46 4.21
N GLY A 138 -17.64 -1.35 3.51
CA GLY A 138 -17.81 -0.03 4.11
C GLY A 138 -16.55 0.56 4.75
N LEU A 139 -15.38 -0.09 4.56
CA LEU A 139 -14.10 0.41 5.03
C LEU A 139 -13.64 1.59 4.15
N SER A 140 -13.11 2.64 4.78
CA SER A 140 -12.61 3.82 4.06
C SER A 140 -11.15 3.65 3.66
N PHE A 141 -10.92 3.07 2.48
CA PHE A 141 -9.60 2.95 1.89
C PHE A 141 -9.67 2.96 0.36
N GLU A 142 -8.53 3.24 -0.24
CA GLU A 142 -8.29 3.09 -1.67
C GLU A 142 -7.05 2.22 -1.88
N ALA A 143 -6.92 1.61 -3.06
CA ALA A 143 -5.82 0.69 -3.35
C ALA A 143 -5.27 0.83 -4.77
N VAL A 144 -3.99 0.52 -4.91
CA VAL A 144 -3.29 0.28 -6.19
C VAL A 144 -2.78 -1.15 -6.17
N PHE A 145 -3.22 -1.97 -7.12
CA PHE A 145 -2.73 -3.33 -7.34
C PHE A 145 -1.80 -3.36 -8.55
N VAL A 146 -0.74 -4.16 -8.45
CA VAL A 146 0.09 -4.56 -9.59
C VAL A 146 0.01 -6.08 -9.70
N THR A 147 -0.59 -6.58 -10.78
CA THR A 147 -0.76 -8.01 -11.03
C THR A 147 0.48 -8.64 -11.66
N ASP A 148 0.53 -9.97 -11.71
CA ASP A 148 1.69 -10.71 -12.21
C ASP A 148 2.04 -10.41 -13.69
N ASP A 149 1.02 -10.07 -14.48
CA ASP A 149 1.14 -9.61 -15.87
C ASP A 149 1.57 -8.12 -16.00
N ASN A 150 1.91 -7.47 -14.88
CA ASN A 150 2.27 -6.06 -14.77
C ASN A 150 1.15 -5.07 -15.08
N THR A 151 -0.11 -5.52 -15.14
CA THR A 151 -1.26 -4.62 -15.21
C THR A 151 -1.43 -3.88 -13.88
N VAL A 152 -1.71 -2.58 -13.95
CA VAL A 152 -1.99 -1.76 -12.77
C VAL A 152 -3.50 -1.52 -12.66
N TRP A 153 -4.04 -1.75 -11.48
CA TRP A 153 -5.44 -1.44 -11.15
C TRP A 153 -5.50 -0.45 -10.00
N ILE A 154 -6.39 0.54 -10.09
CA ILE A 154 -6.63 1.49 -9.00
C ILE A 154 -8.11 1.48 -8.62
N THR A 155 -8.40 1.70 -7.36
CA THR A 155 -9.77 2.03 -6.94
C THR A 155 -10.16 3.45 -7.40
N PRO A 156 -11.44 3.72 -7.70
CA PRO A 156 -11.92 5.00 -8.23
C PRO A 156 -11.49 6.26 -7.48
N GLY A 157 -11.38 6.22 -6.15
CA GLY A 157 -11.02 7.40 -5.34
C GLY A 157 -9.57 7.86 -5.53
N LEU A 158 -8.75 7.10 -6.26
CA LEU A 158 -7.41 7.51 -6.69
C LEU A 158 -7.38 8.15 -8.08
N ALA A 159 -8.50 8.21 -8.80
CA ALA A 159 -8.58 8.92 -10.07
C ALA A 159 -8.16 10.39 -9.89
N GLY A 160 -7.17 10.84 -10.66
CA GLY A 160 -6.58 12.19 -10.55
C GLY A 160 -5.56 12.37 -9.42
N ARG A 161 -5.43 11.41 -8.50
CA ARG A 161 -4.41 11.38 -7.43
C ARG A 161 -3.26 10.44 -7.72
N TYR A 162 -3.52 9.37 -8.47
CA TYR A 162 -2.51 8.45 -8.98
C TYR A 162 -1.89 8.98 -10.28
N ARG A 163 -0.56 8.84 -10.43
CA ARG A 163 0.19 9.17 -11.66
C ARG A 163 1.21 8.09 -11.95
N SER A 164 1.31 7.67 -13.20
CA SER A 164 2.27 6.67 -13.68
C SER A 164 2.46 6.80 -15.18
N ASP A 165 3.63 6.38 -15.67
CA ASP A 165 3.89 6.19 -17.10
C ASP A 165 3.37 4.83 -17.61
N ARG A 166 2.93 3.94 -16.71
CA ARG A 166 2.28 2.68 -17.06
C ARG A 166 0.79 2.91 -17.31
N PRO A 167 0.19 2.24 -18.31
CA PRO A 167 -1.26 2.18 -18.41
C PRO A 167 -1.84 1.53 -17.16
N TYR A 168 -3.01 2.00 -16.74
CA TYR A 168 -3.72 1.45 -15.59
C TYR A 168 -5.22 1.39 -15.87
N GLN A 169 -5.90 0.52 -15.13
CA GLN A 169 -7.35 0.36 -15.14
C GLN A 169 -7.93 0.88 -13.83
N ILE A 170 -9.18 1.32 -13.87
CA ILE A 170 -9.92 1.75 -12.69
C ILE A 170 -10.96 0.66 -12.40
N LEU A 171 -11.00 0.18 -11.16
CA LEU A 171 -12.01 -0.78 -10.71
C LEU A 171 -13.41 -0.17 -10.82
N GLU A 172 -14.38 -0.98 -11.24
CA GLU A 172 -15.80 -0.58 -11.37
C GLU A 172 -16.59 -0.80 -10.08
#